data_AF-A0A6B8RD54-F1
#
_entry.id   AF-A0A6B8RD54-F1
#
_cell.length_a   1.000
_cell.length_b   1.000
_cell.length_c   1.000
_cell.angle_alpha   90.00
_cell.angle_beta   90.00
_cell.angle_gamma   90.00
#
_symmetry.space_group_name_H-M   'P 1'
#
loop_
_entity.id
_entity.type
_entity.pdbx_description
1 polymer ?
#
loop_
_entity_poly.entity_id
_entity_poly.type
_entity_poly.pdbx_seq_one_letter_code
_entity_poly.pdbx_strand_id
1 'polypeptide(L)' 'MLLQRRRDRDAWGLPGGSMEPGEEMEQVATRELYEETGLKAHELQLFESPGYSDY' A
#
# COMPACT_ATOMS: atom_id res chain seq x y z
N MET A 1 -1.18 -0.10 -12.88
CA MET A 1 -0.55 -0.36 -11.56
C MET A 1 0.48 0.72 -11.31
N LEU A 2 0.55 1.23 -10.08
CA LEU A 2 1.55 2.21 -9.63
C LEU A 2 2.55 1.51 -8.72
N LEU A 3 3.84 1.66 -8.98
CA LEU A 3 4.91 1.08 -8.17
C LEU A 3 5.93 2.16 -7.82
N GLN A 4 6.51 2.07 -6.62
CA GLN A 4 7.63 2.89 -6.17
C GLN A 4 8.90 2.05 -6.05
N ARG A 5 10.05 2.66 -6.38
CA ARG A 5 11.35 2.03 -6.16
C ARG A 5 11.74 2.23 -4.71
N ARG A 6 11.81 1.13 -3.96
CA ARG A 6 12.17 1.16 -2.56
C ARG A 6 13.65 1.56 -2.40
N ARG A 7 13.95 2.29 -1.32
CA ARG A 7 15.33 2.70 -1.00
C ARG A 7 16.10 1.64 -0.21
N ASP A 8 15.38 0.81 0.55
CA ASP A 8 15.95 -0.21 1.44
C ASP A 8 16.26 -1.53 0.71
N ARG A 9 15.56 -1.79 -0.39
CA ARG A 9 15.73 -2.95 -1.25
C ARG A 9 15.67 -2.45 -2.67
N ASP A 10 16.62 -2.85 -3.52
CA ASP A 10 16.63 -2.49 -4.95
C ASP A 10 15.50 -3.21 -5.70
N ALA A 11 14.27 -2.88 -5.34
CA ALA A 11 13.05 -3.57 -5.71
C ALA A 11 11.93 -2.53 -5.90
N TRP A 12 11.01 -2.87 -6.80
CA TRP A 12 9.77 -2.13 -7.00
C TRP A 12 8.66 -2.75 -6.16
N GLY A 13 7.87 -1.93 -5.50
CA GLY A 13 6.75 -2.36 -4.67
C GLY A 13 5.58 -1.41 -4.76
N LEU A 14 4.42 -1.84 -4.26
CA LEU A 14 3.27 -0.95 -4.10
C LEU A 14 3.58 0.12 -3.04
N PRO A 15 2.99 1.32 -3.16
CA PRO A 15 2.91 2.26 -2.04
C PRO A 15 2.23 1.62 -0.85
N GLY A 16 2.74 1.86 0.36
CA GLY A 16 2.16 1.29 1.56
C GLY A 16 3.10 1.24 2.76
N GLY A 17 2.48 1.20 3.93
CA GLY A 17 3.16 1.22 5.22
C GLY A 17 2.30 0.60 6.31
N SER A 18 2.66 0.87 7.56
CA SER A 18 2.00 0.29 8.72
C SER A 18 0.70 1.01 9.03
N MET A 19 -0.31 0.25 9.48
CA MET A 19 -1.53 0.80 10.05
C MET A 19 -1.24 1.46 11.41
N GLU A 20 -1.76 2.67 11.62
CA GLU A 20 -1.71 3.35 12.91
C GLU A 20 -2.88 2.92 13.82
N PRO A 21 -2.77 3.08 15.15
CA PRO A 21 -3.85 2.72 16.07
C PRO A 21 -5.15 3.48 15.79
N GLY A 22 -6.21 2.75 15.46
CA GLY A 22 -7.53 3.30 15.19
C GLY A 22 -7.78 3.68 13.73
N GLU A 23 -6.85 3.39 12.81
CA GLU A 23 -7.10 3.52 11.38
C GLU A 23 -7.85 2.30 10.81
N GLU A 24 -8.82 2.56 9.94
CA GLU A 24 -9.39 1.57 9.03
C GLU A 24 -8.45 1.33 7.83
N MET A 25 -8.54 0.17 7.18
CA MET A 25 -7.63 -0.22 6.09
C MET A 25 -7.59 0.81 4.95
N GLU A 26 -8.74 1.36 4.59
CA GLU A 26 -8.88 2.38 3.54
C GLU A 26 -8.21 3.70 3.91
N GLN A 27 -8.17 4.03 5.21
CA GLN A 27 -7.51 5.24 5.70
C GLN A 27 -6.00 5.09 5.57
N VAL A 28 -5.45 3.95 6.00
CA VAL A 28 -4.03 3.61 5.82
C VAL A 28 -3.65 3.69 4.34
N ALA A 29 -4.42 3.02 3.47
CA ALA A 29 -4.13 2.97 2.04
C ALA A 29 -4.17 4.35 1.39
N THR A 30 -5.11 5.22 1.79
CA THR A 30 -5.21 6.60 1.28
C THR A 30 -4.05 7.47 1.77
N ARG A 31 -3.71 7.37 3.06
CA ARG A 31 -2.62 8.15 3.68
C ARG A 31 -1.28 7.80 3.05
N GLU A 32 -0.93 6.52 3.01
CA GLU A 32 0.33 6.02 2.45
C GLU A 32 0.48 6.38 0.96
N LEU A 33 -0.60 6.23 0.17
CA LEU A 33 -0.59 6.63 -1.24
C LEU A 33 -0.24 8.12 -1.38
N TYR A 34 -0.85 8.98 -0.57
CA TYR A 34 -0.61 10.42 -0.64
C TYR A 34 0.79 10.80 -0.12
N GLU A 35 1.25 10.21 0.97
CA GLU A 35 2.56 10.51 1.56
C GLU A 35 3.72 10.14 0.63
N GLU A 36 3.62 9.00 -0.06
CA GLU A 36 4.72 8.49 -0.89
C GLU A 36 4.67 9.01 -2.34
N THR A 37 3.48 9.35 -2.84
CA THR A 37 3.28 9.66 -4.27
C THR A 37 2.63 11.02 -4.54
N GLY A 38 2.02 11.66 -3.55
CA GLY A 38 1.24 12.89 -3.70
C GLY A 38 -0.12 12.71 -4.39
N LEU A 39 -0.49 11.48 -4.74
CA LEU A 39 -1.75 11.17 -5.42
C LEU A 39 -2.89 10.91 -4.43
N LYS A 40 -4.13 11.18 -4.85
CA LYS A 40 -5.34 10.86 -4.11
C LYS A 40 -6.15 9.82 -4.87
N ALA A 41 -6.51 8.73 -4.22
CA ALA A 41 -7.39 7.73 -4.79
C ALA A 41 -8.82 8.29 -4.90
N HIS A 42 -9.51 7.97 -6.00
CA HIS A 42 -10.93 8.27 -6.15
C HIS A 42 -11.81 7.17 -5.53
N GLU A 43 -11.39 5.92 -5.65
CA GLU A 43 -12.06 4.74 -5.15
C GLU A 43 -11.00 3.73 -4.68
N LEU A 44 -11.30 2.97 -3.64
CA LEU A 44 -10.47 1.90 -3.13
C LEU A 44 -11.25 0.58 -3.17
N GLN A 45 -10.57 -0.46 -3.65
CA GLN A 45 -11.08 -1.82 -3.65
C GLN A 45 -10.06 -2.71 -2.94
N LEU A 46 -10.52 -3.44 -1.91
CA LEU A 46 -9.68 -4.43 -1.24
C LEU A 46 -9.37 -5.57 -2.21
N PHE A 47 -8.09 -5.88 -2.35
CA PHE A 47 -7.61 -7.00 -3.14
C PHE A 47 -6.94 -8.01 -2.21
N GLU A 48 -7.53 -9.19 -2.09
CA GLU A 48 -6.91 -10.30 -1.37
C GLU A 48 -5.88 -10.97 -2.27
N SER A 49 -4.63 -11.04 -1.81
CA SER A 49 -3.65 -11.89 -2.47
C SER A 49 -4.04 -13.35 -2.21
N PRO A 50 -3.97 -14.25 -3.22
CA PRO A 50 -3.98 -15.68 -2.94
C PRO A 50 -2.87 -15.91 -1.91
N GLY A 51 -3.24 -16.44 -0.74
CA GLY A 51 -2.33 -16.59 0.38
C GLY A 51 -1.08 -17.35 -0.03
N TYR A 52 0.06 -17.02 0.57
CA TYR A 52 1.22 -17.91 0.56
C TYR A 52 0.76 -19.23 1.20
N SER A 53 0.38 -20.20 0.36
CA SER A 53 0.24 -21.58 0.77
C SER A 53 1.63 -22.02 1.17
N ASP A 54 1.84 -22.26 2.46
CA ASP A 54 3.04 -22.88 3.00
C ASP A 54 3.35 -24.15 2.19
N TYR A 55 4.42 -24.11 1.39
CA TYR A 55 5.09 -25.27 0.81
C TYR A 55 6.28 -25.62 1.68
#